data_AF-A0A3E1YG84-F1
#
_entry.id   AF-A0A3E1YG84-F1
#
_cell.length_a   1.000
_cell.length_b   1.000
_cell.length_c   1.000
_cell.angle_alpha   90.00
_cell.angle_beta   90.00
_cell.angle_gamma   90.00
#
_symmetry.space_group_name_H-M   'P 1'
#
loop_
_entity.id
_entity.type
_entity.pdbx_description
1 polymer ?
#
loop_
_entity_poly.entity_id
_entity_poly.type
_entity_poly.pdbx_seq_one_letter_code
_entity_poly.pdbx_strand_id
1 'polypeptide(L)' 'MNLISNREREVLFHLIEGRLSKEISGLPGISKNTVDNHRKNMLLKMEVTNTSELVYKAIKDGLICIRLSYLHNFNC' A
#
# COMPACT_ATOMS: atom_id res chain seq x y z
N MET A 1 -11.68 -1.21 -14.21
CA MET A 1 -10.79 -2.30 -13.78
C MET A 1 -9.91 -1.76 -12.66
N ASN A 2 -10.05 -2.27 -11.42
CA ASN A 2 -9.17 -1.91 -10.32
C ASN A 2 -7.98 -2.87 -10.32
N LEU A 3 -6.79 -2.37 -10.68
CA LEU A 3 -5.55 -3.17 -10.72
C LEU A 3 -5.21 -3.80 -9.36
N ILE A 4 -5.62 -3.13 -8.27
CA ILE A 4 -5.38 -3.53 -6.89
C ILE A 4 -6.72 -3.69 -6.16
N SER A 5 -6.86 -4.77 -5.39
CA SER A 5 -8.07 -5.02 -4.58
C SER A 5 -8.18 -4.06 -3.39
N ASN A 6 -9.35 -3.96 -2.77
CA ASN A 6 -9.54 -3.11 -1.59
C ASN A 6 -8.62 -3.50 -0.42
N ARG A 7 -8.42 -4.81 -0.19
CA ARG A 7 -7.50 -5.31 0.85
C ARG A 7 -6.05 -4.99 0.54
N GLU A 8 -5.64 -5.15 -0.71
CA GLU A 8 -4.29 -4.75 -1.12
C GLU A 8 -4.08 -3.23 -1.01
N ARG A 9 -5.11 -2.42 -1.27
CA ARG A 9 -5.07 -0.97 -1.07
C ARG A 9 -4.90 -0.60 0.41
N GLU A 10 -5.59 -1.29 1.32
CA GLU A 10 -5.39 -1.13 2.77
C GLU A 10 -3.94 -1.43 3.18
N VAL A 11 -3.39 -2.56 2.71
CA VAL A 11 -1.99 -2.92 2.97
C VAL A 11 -1.04 -1.88 2.37
N LEU A 12 -1.29 -1.44 1.15
CA LEU A 12 -0.47 -0.44 0.45
C LEU A 12 -0.45 0.91 1.18
N PHE A 13 -1.59 1.32 1.75
CA PHE A 13 -1.66 2.53 2.57
C PHE A 13 -0.71 2.45 3.77
N HIS A 14 -0.71 1.34 4.49
CA HIS A 14 0.21 1.15 5.62
C HIS A 14 1.69 1.06 5.19
N LEU A 15 1.97 0.49 4.02
CA LEU A 15 3.32 0.50 3.46
C LEU A 15 3.79 1.92 3.15
N ILE A 16 2.90 2.78 2.64
CA ILE A 16 3.19 4.20 2.38
C ILE A 16 3.43 4.97 3.69
N GLU A 17 2.71 4.64 4.77
CA GLU A 17 2.97 5.16 6.11
C GLU A 17 4.32 4.69 6.71
N GLY A 18 5.04 3.81 6.01
CA GLY A 18 6.33 3.27 6.46
C GLY A 18 6.21 2.12 7.46
N ARG A 19 5.03 1.52 7.61
CA ARG A 19 4.81 0.39 8.54
C ARG A 19 5.43 -0.90 8.01
N LEU A 20 6.03 -1.67 8.90
CA LEU A 20 6.59 -2.99 8.65
C LEU A 20 5.49 -4.06 8.59
N SER A 21 5.68 -5.15 7.82
CA SER A 21 4.70 -6.26 7.73
C SER A 21 4.23 -6.77 9.11
N LYS A 22 5.12 -6.75 10.12
CA LYS A 22 4.80 -7.15 11.50
C LYS A 22 3.79 -6.19 12.16
N GLU A 23 3.92 -4.90 11.93
CA GLU A 23 3.01 -3.89 12.45
C GLU A 23 1.66 -3.96 11.76
N ILE A 24 1.66 -4.16 10.44
CA ILE A 24 0.42 -4.33 9.65
C ILE A 24 -0.32 -5.61 10.07
N SER A 25 0.41 -6.67 10.44
CA SER A 25 -0.20 -7.91 10.96
C SER A 25 -0.86 -7.78 12.35
N GLY A 26 -0.70 -6.63 13.02
CA GLY A 26 -1.46 -6.31 14.23
C GLY A 26 -2.91 -5.88 13.95
N LEU A 27 -3.28 -5.67 12.67
CA LEU A 27 -4.63 -5.27 12.29
C LEU A 27 -5.61 -6.46 12.35
N PRO A 28 -6.87 -6.22 12.74
CA PRO A 28 -7.87 -7.29 12.83
C PRO A 28 -8.04 -8.05 11.51
N GLY A 29 -7.92 -9.38 11.58
CA GLY A 29 -8.23 -10.26 10.44
C GLY A 29 -7.12 -10.45 9.41
N ILE A 30 -5.88 -10.02 9.71
CA ILE A 30 -4.75 -10.22 8.77
C ILE A 30 -3.53 -10.80 9.52
N SER A 31 -2.98 -11.89 9.00
CA SER A 31 -1.72 -12.45 9.51
C SER A 31 -0.52 -11.85 8.77
N LYS A 32 0.70 -11.91 9.34
CA LYS A 32 1.92 -11.49 8.64
C LYS A 32 2.07 -12.17 7.27
N ASN A 33 1.76 -13.46 7.19
CA ASN A 33 1.81 -14.21 5.93
C ASN A 33 0.80 -13.67 4.90
N THR A 34 -0.38 -13.26 5.36
CA THR A 34 -1.38 -12.59 4.53
C THR A 34 -0.86 -11.25 3.99
N VAL A 35 -0.20 -10.44 4.83
CA VAL A 35 0.45 -9.19 4.40
C VAL A 35 1.50 -9.45 3.33
N ASP A 36 2.38 -10.41 3.57
CA ASP A 36 3.47 -10.74 2.65
C ASP A 36 2.92 -11.28 1.31
N ASN A 37 1.82 -12.03 1.33
CA ASN A 37 1.11 -12.47 0.13
C ASN A 37 0.47 -11.29 -0.63
N HIS A 38 -0.19 -10.36 0.06
CA HIS A 38 -0.71 -9.14 -0.56
C HIS A 38 0.42 -8.31 -1.20
N ARG A 39 1.56 -8.17 -0.51
CA ARG A 39 2.74 -7.50 -1.07
C ARG A 39 3.22 -8.16 -2.36
N LYS A 40 3.43 -9.48 -2.35
CA LYS A 40 3.84 -10.22 -3.55
C LYS A 40 2.85 -10.04 -4.71
N ASN A 41 1.55 -10.14 -4.44
CA ASN A 41 0.52 -9.96 -5.46
C ASN A 41 0.53 -8.55 -6.03
N MET A 42 0.69 -7.52 -5.19
CA MET A 42 0.81 -6.15 -5.65
C MET A 42 2.06 -5.92 -6.50
N LEU A 43 3.21 -6.47 -6.11
CA LEU A 43 4.44 -6.38 -6.90
C LEU A 43 4.25 -6.96 -8.30
N LEU A 44 3.63 -8.14 -8.39
CA LEU A 44 3.31 -8.79 -9.67
C LEU A 44 2.32 -7.97 -10.50
N LYS A 45 1.22 -7.52 -9.89
CA LYS A 45 0.19 -6.72 -10.58
C LYS A 45 0.71 -5.37 -11.07
N MET A 46 1.67 -4.78 -10.36
CA MET A 46 2.25 -3.47 -10.69
C MET A 46 3.54 -3.59 -11.49
N GLU A 47 4.01 -4.81 -11.78
CA GLU A 47 5.24 -5.09 -12.52
C GLU A 47 6.48 -4.39 -11.92
N VAL A 48 6.63 -4.48 -10.60
CA VAL A 48 7.74 -3.88 -9.85
C VAL A 48 8.41 -4.93 -8.98
N THR A 49 9.67 -4.70 -8.62
CA THR A 49 10.52 -5.71 -7.98
C THR A 49 10.59 -5.57 -6.47
N ASN A 50 10.33 -4.38 -5.95
CA ASN A 50 10.47 -4.08 -4.53
C ASN A 50 9.38 -3.12 -4.02
N THR A 51 9.27 -3.04 -2.69
CA THR A 51 8.22 -2.24 -2.03
C THR A 51 8.40 -0.74 -2.24
N SER A 52 9.64 -0.25 -2.37
CA SER A 52 9.89 1.17 -2.63
C SER A 52 9.40 1.58 -4.01
N GLU A 53 9.66 0.75 -5.04
CA GLU A 53 9.11 0.92 -6.39
C GLU A 53 7.58 0.84 -6.39
N LEU A 54 7.01 -0.10 -5.63
CA LEU A 54 5.55 -0.22 -5.48
C LEU A 54 4.93 1.05 -4.91
N VAL A 55 5.51 1.59 -3.84
CA VAL A 55 5.07 2.84 -3.20
C VAL A 55 5.20 4.02 -4.16
N TYR A 56 6.36 4.17 -4.81
CA TYR A 56 6.60 5.25 -5.77
C TYR A 56 5.60 5.20 -6.94
N LYS A 57 5.41 4.02 -7.55
CA LYS A 57 4.48 3.83 -8.66
C LYS A 57 3.03 4.07 -8.24
N ALA A 58 2.63 3.62 -7.04
CA ALA A 58 1.29 3.86 -6.52
C ALA A 58 0.96 5.36 -6.36
N ILE A 59 1.93 6.16 -5.93
CA ILE A 59 1.79 7.61 -5.80
C ILE A 59 1.78 8.26 -7.19
N LYS A 60 2.74 7.89 -8.04
CA LYS A 60 2.89 8.43 -9.41
C LYS A 60 1.64 8.20 -10.26
N ASP A 61 1.06 7.00 -10.16
CA ASP A 61 -0.11 6.60 -10.95
C ASP A 61 -1.44 7.07 -10.31
N GLY A 62 -1.39 7.79 -9.17
CA GLY A 62 -2.57 8.30 -8.48
C GLY A 62 -3.47 7.22 -7.86
N LEU A 63 -2.94 6.01 -7.63
CA LEU A 63 -3.69 4.87 -7.08
C LEU A 63 -4.05 5.05 -5.60
N ILE A 64 -3.28 5.86 -4.88
CA ILE A 64 -3.53 6.27 -3.50
C ILE A 64 -3.29 7.78 -3.39
N CYS A 65 -4.26 8.48 -2.80
CA CYS A 65 -4.09 9.84 -2.33
C CYS A 65 -3.55 9.80 -0.89
N ILE A 66 -2.35 10.35 -0.68
CA ILE A 66 -1.82 10.56 0.67
C ILE A 66 -2.41 11.87 1.18
N ARG A 67 -3.45 11.78 2.01
CA ARG A 67 -3.91 12.95 2.77
C ARG A 67 -2.96 13.13 3.95
N LEU A 68 -1.97 14.00 3.78
CA LEU A 68 -1.12 14.44 4.89
C LEU A 68 -2.00 15.26 5.83
N SER A 69 -2.46 14.65 6.93
CA SER A 69 -3.31 15.29 7.94
C SER A 69 -2.67 16.53 8.60
N TYR A 70 -1.35 16.69 8.45
CA TYR A 70 -0.57 17.85 8.88
C TYR A 70 -0.54 19.00 7.86
N LEU A 71 -0.98 18.77 6.62
CA LEU A 71 -1.03 19.76 5.54
C LEU A 71 -2.49 19.96 5.12
N HIS A 72 -3.18 20.85 5.84
CA HIS A 72 -4.57 21.23 5.58
C HIS A 72 -4.79 22.00 4.25
N ASN A 73 -3.86 21.93 3.28
CA ASN A 73 -3.89 22.82 2.11
C ASN A 73 -3.24 22.27 0.83
N PHE A 74 -3.40 20.98 0.55
CA PHE A 74 -3.27 20.52 -0.84
C PHE A 74 -4.46 19.62 -1.15
N ASN A 75 -5.50 20.25 -1.69
CA ASN A 75 -6.55 19.54 -2.42
C ASN A 75 -5.90 18.92 -3.66
N CYS A 76 -6.28 17.67 -3.95
CA CYS A 76 -6.20 17.15 -5.31
C CYS A 76 -6.86 18.12 -6.30
#